data_AF-A0A8H6S1P1-F1
#
_entry.id   AF-A0A8H6S1P1-F1
#
_cell.length_a   1.000
_cell.length_b   1.000
_cell.length_c   1.000
_cell.angle_alpha   90.00
_cell.angle_beta   90.00
_cell.angle_gamma   90.00
#
_symmetry.space_group_name_H-M   'P 1'
#
loop_
_entity.id
_entity.type
_entity.pdbx_description
1 polymer ?
#
loop_
_entity_poly.entity_id
_entity_poly.type
_entity_poly.pdbx_seq_one_letter_code
_entity_poly.pdbx_strand_id
1 'polypeptide(L)'
;MHVSPLEFATLVEALLEAALFGVYAVLFATVVYLFRSRDRRPANIILAGLVLQFLTLTAHWSTSLYRILHIVGWLSPQEAEEFLSQLSSKSYLVDLSLSGAVFCISNLLVIHRVYVVCSRRLPFIIPALAMLLGEIISEIVLVYSVGKTWAGQSFVQLFALSNPWVTTALSTSIMISVYSTVIISWKILRVARVVKLHRAEPSTTTSLTTALVSMAESAALQTAATITLLVTYQIGIVVQVIFNGIVPVIAGISTVLIYARVGLGWAYGGSEVMDPGQRSTELRISFAPALTLPLDDINTGGEVGRRQSK
;
A
#
# COMPACT_ATOMS: atom_id res chain seq x y z
N MET A 1 36.62 -7.85 -22.44
CA MET A 1 35.75 -8.16 -21.29
C MET A 1 34.32 -8.19 -21.80
N HIS A 2 33.77 -9.38 -22.05
CA HIS A 2 32.35 -9.52 -22.32
C HIS A 2 31.65 -9.68 -20.96
N VAL A 3 30.97 -8.64 -20.51
CA VAL A 3 30.10 -8.70 -19.32
C VAL A 3 28.87 -9.51 -19.71
N SER A 4 28.48 -10.49 -18.90
CA SER A 4 27.29 -11.29 -19.24
C SER A 4 26.04 -10.40 -19.17
N PRO A 5 24.99 -10.66 -19.98
CA PRO A 5 23.75 -9.89 -19.91
C PRO A 5 23.12 -9.87 -18.51
N LEU A 6 23.34 -10.93 -17.72
CA LEU A 6 22.81 -11.09 -16.36
C LEU A 6 23.57 -10.22 -15.35
N GLU A 7 24.90 -10.15 -15.45
CA GLU A 7 25.72 -9.23 -14.65
C GLU A 7 25.32 -7.78 -14.92
N PHE A 8 25.19 -7.40 -16.19
CA PHE A 8 24.77 -6.05 -16.57
C PHE A 8 23.38 -5.72 -16.01
N ALA A 9 22.42 -6.63 -16.13
CA ALA A 9 21.08 -6.44 -15.60
C ALA A 9 21.08 -6.29 -14.06
N THR A 10 21.88 -7.08 -13.34
CA THR A 10 22.01 -6.99 -11.88
C THR A 10 22.62 -5.65 -11.45
N LEU A 11 23.61 -5.14 -12.19
CA LEU A 11 24.18 -3.81 -11.94
C LEU A 11 23.15 -2.69 -12.14
N VAL A 12 22.38 -2.77 -13.24
CA VAL A 12 21.32 -1.80 -13.54
C VAL A 12 20.21 -1.87 -12.50
N GLU A 13 19.80 -3.08 -12.10
CA GLU A 13 18.83 -3.34 -11.04
C GLU A 13 19.20 -2.55 -9.77
N ALA A 14 20.38 -2.78 -9.19
CA ALA A 14 20.70 -2.12 -7.94
C ALA A 14 20.99 -0.64 -8.04
N LEU A 15 21.45 -0.14 -9.20
CA LEU A 15 21.59 1.29 -9.40
C LEU A 15 20.21 1.96 -9.35
N LEU A 16 19.22 1.39 -10.03
CA LEU A 16 17.85 1.86 -10.02
C LEU A 16 17.22 1.66 -8.63
N GLU A 17 17.43 0.51 -8.00
CA GLU A 17 16.95 0.21 -6.66
C GLU A 17 17.50 1.20 -5.63
N ALA A 18 18.80 1.50 -5.66
CA ALA A 18 19.43 2.47 -4.76
C ALA A 18 18.89 3.90 -4.98
N ALA A 19 18.70 4.31 -6.24
CA ALA A 19 18.12 5.61 -6.56
C ALA A 19 16.68 5.73 -6.03
N LEU A 20 15.85 4.71 -6.26
CA LEU A 20 14.48 4.65 -5.77
C LEU A 20 14.43 4.56 -4.23
N PHE A 21 15.33 3.82 -3.62
CA PHE A 21 15.44 3.73 -2.16
C PHE A 21 15.80 5.07 -1.54
N GLY A 22 16.68 5.86 -2.17
CA GLY A 22 16.98 7.24 -1.76
C GLY A 22 15.72 8.13 -1.76
N VAL A 23 14.93 8.06 -2.84
CA VAL A 23 13.63 8.77 -2.93
C VAL A 23 12.68 8.31 -1.82
N TYR A 24 12.57 7.00 -1.60
CA TYR A 24 11.75 6.43 -0.53
C TYR A 24 12.18 6.93 0.85
N ALA A 25 13.49 6.95 1.15
CA ALA A 25 14.01 7.38 2.44
C ALA A 25 13.68 8.85 2.74
N VAL A 26 13.79 9.74 1.74
CA VAL A 26 13.40 11.15 1.87
C VAL A 26 11.90 11.29 2.12
N LEU A 27 11.07 10.54 1.40
CA LEU A 27 9.61 10.54 1.59
C LEU A 27 9.24 10.03 2.99
N PHE A 28 9.88 8.96 3.45
CA PHE A 28 9.68 8.40 4.79
C PHE A 28 10.04 9.42 5.87
N ALA A 29 11.21 10.05 5.77
CA ALA A 29 11.64 11.11 6.69
C ALA A 29 10.63 12.28 6.72
N THR A 30 10.10 12.66 5.55
CA THR A 30 9.07 13.70 5.42
C THR A 30 7.79 13.31 6.15
N VAL A 31 7.32 12.07 5.99
CA VAL A 31 6.12 11.58 6.70
C VAL A 31 6.34 11.56 8.21
N VAL A 32 7.50 11.10 8.68
CA VAL A 32 7.85 11.06 10.10
C VAL A 32 7.93 12.47 10.68
N TYR A 33 8.51 13.42 9.96
CA TYR A 33 8.55 14.83 10.34
C TYR A 33 7.13 15.40 10.48
N LEU A 34 6.29 15.18 9.46
CA LEU A 34 4.90 15.65 9.44
C LEU A 34 4.04 15.04 10.55
N PHE A 35 4.33 13.80 10.94
CA PHE A 35 3.67 13.14 12.06
C PHE A 35 4.13 13.67 13.42
N ARG A 36 5.37 14.13 13.54
CA ARG A 36 5.90 14.76 14.77
C ARG A 36 5.44 16.20 14.94
N SER A 37 5.33 16.97 13.85
CA SER A 37 4.98 18.39 13.88
C SER A 37 3.48 18.65 14.14
N ARG A 38 2.69 17.63 14.47
CA ARG A 38 1.23 17.69 14.49
C ARG A 38 0.68 17.39 15.89
N ASP A 39 -0.24 18.24 16.36
CA ASP A 39 -0.87 18.12 17.68
C ASP A 39 -1.70 16.84 17.85
N ARG A 40 -2.27 16.33 16.73
CA ARG A 40 -2.93 15.03 16.69
C ARG A 40 -1.96 13.98 16.17
N ARG A 41 -1.31 13.28 17.09
CA ARG A 41 -0.41 12.18 16.77
C ARG A 41 -1.17 11.08 16.00
N PRO A 42 -0.58 10.51 14.94
CA PRO A 42 -1.14 9.34 14.30
C PRO A 42 -1.27 8.20 15.31
N ALA A 43 -2.17 7.25 15.04
CA ALA A 43 -2.22 6.02 15.82
C ALA A 43 -0.84 5.34 15.77
N ASN A 44 -0.27 5.00 16.94
CA ASN A 44 1.05 4.36 17.06
C ASN A 44 1.23 3.16 16.12
N ILE A 45 0.13 2.46 15.81
CA ILE A 45 0.07 1.32 14.89
C ILE A 45 0.52 1.70 13.46
N ILE A 46 0.11 2.86 12.94
CA ILE A 46 0.48 3.31 11.59
C ILE A 46 1.97 3.62 11.52
N LEU A 47 2.49 4.34 12.52
CA LEU A 47 3.91 4.65 12.59
C LEU A 47 4.74 3.37 12.73
N ALA A 48 4.30 2.41 13.57
CA ALA A 48 4.96 1.12 13.70
C ALA A 48 4.99 0.35 12.37
N GLY A 49 3.89 0.33 11.62
CA GLY A 49 3.84 -0.31 10.30
C GLY A 49 4.75 0.36 9.26
N LEU A 50 4.81 1.70 9.24
CA LEU A 50 5.72 2.43 8.34
C LEU A 50 7.20 2.22 8.71
N VAL A 51 7.52 2.20 10.00
CA VAL A 51 8.87 1.88 10.48
C VAL A 51 9.25 0.45 10.11
N LEU A 52 8.33 -0.51 10.31
CA LEU A 52 8.55 -1.90 9.92
C LEU A 52 8.82 -2.00 8.41
N GLN A 53 8.01 -1.34 7.58
CA GLN A 53 8.24 -1.30 6.14
C GLN A 53 9.59 -0.68 5.76
N PHE A 54 9.99 0.41 6.42
CA PHE A 54 11.30 1.04 6.21
C PHE A 54 12.45 0.08 6.55
N LEU A 55 12.37 -0.63 7.67
CA LEU A 55 13.39 -1.60 8.07
C LEU A 55 13.47 -2.78 7.09
N THR A 56 12.33 -3.35 6.69
CA THR A 56 12.30 -4.45 5.72
C THR A 56 12.85 -4.02 4.35
N LEU A 57 12.50 -2.83 3.87
CA LEU A 57 13.00 -2.32 2.60
C LEU A 57 14.50 -1.99 2.66
N THR A 58 14.98 -1.48 3.80
CA THR A 58 16.42 -1.26 4.02
C THR A 58 17.18 -2.58 4.01
N ALA A 59 16.61 -3.63 4.61
CA ALA A 59 17.19 -4.97 4.58
C ALA A 59 17.24 -5.54 3.16
N HIS A 60 16.16 -5.40 2.37
CA HIS A 60 16.11 -5.82 0.96
C HIS A 60 17.19 -5.11 0.13
N TRP A 61 17.24 -3.78 0.21
CA TRP A 61 18.27 -3.00 -0.49
C TRP A 61 19.70 -3.39 -0.05
N SER A 62 19.89 -3.66 1.25
CA SER A 62 21.19 -4.10 1.78
C SER A 62 21.59 -5.47 1.24
N THR A 63 20.64 -6.39 1.04
CA THR A 63 20.91 -7.71 0.44
C THR A 63 21.26 -7.59 -1.04
N SER A 64 20.57 -6.74 -1.79
CA SER A 64 20.91 -6.41 -3.18
C SER A 64 22.32 -5.83 -3.29
N LEU A 65 22.66 -4.86 -2.42
CA LEU A 65 23.98 -4.25 -2.37
C LEU A 65 25.08 -5.27 -2.05
N TYR A 66 24.84 -6.13 -1.06
CA TYR A 66 25.77 -7.21 -0.69
C TYR A 66 26.04 -8.14 -1.88
N ARG A 67 24.99 -8.57 -2.60
CA ARG A 67 25.13 -9.47 -3.76
C ARG A 67 26.02 -8.87 -4.84
N ILE A 68 25.91 -7.57 -5.11
CA ILE A 68 26.73 -6.90 -6.12
C ILE A 68 28.17 -6.71 -5.67
N LEU A 69 28.38 -6.28 -4.43
CA LEU A 69 29.74 -6.15 -3.89
C LEU A 69 30.46 -7.51 -3.88
N HIS A 70 29.73 -8.59 -3.63
CA HIS A 70 30.25 -9.95 -3.72
C HIS A 70 30.64 -10.31 -5.16
N ILE A 71 29.76 -10.06 -6.14
CA ILE A 71 30.01 -10.35 -7.57
C ILE A 71 31.19 -9.54 -8.12
N VAL A 72 31.20 -8.22 -7.90
CA VAL A 72 32.21 -7.33 -8.49
C VAL A 72 33.55 -7.41 -7.76
N GLY A 73 33.52 -7.62 -6.44
CA GLY A 73 34.71 -7.53 -5.59
C GLY A 73 35.47 -8.84 -5.38
N TRP A 74 34.81 -9.99 -5.49
CA TRP A 74 35.35 -11.25 -4.97
C TRP A 74 35.26 -12.44 -5.93
N LEU A 75 34.44 -12.35 -6.98
CA LEU A 75 34.21 -13.46 -7.92
C LEU A 75 34.87 -13.17 -9.26
N SER A 76 35.41 -14.21 -9.90
CA SER A 76 35.74 -14.15 -11.32
C SER A 76 34.46 -14.12 -12.18
N PRO A 77 34.50 -13.64 -13.44
CA PRO A 77 33.30 -13.57 -14.29
C PRO A 77 32.57 -14.91 -14.47
N GLN A 78 33.31 -16.03 -14.48
CA GLN A 78 32.72 -17.37 -14.60
C GLN A 78 31.99 -17.79 -13.32
N GLU A 79 32.58 -17.51 -12.15
CA GLU A 79 31.96 -17.79 -10.86
C GLU A 79 30.79 -16.85 -10.56
N ALA A 80 30.82 -15.62 -11.07
CA ALA A 80 29.72 -14.66 -10.98
C ALA A 80 28.48 -15.14 -11.74
N GLU A 81 28.65 -15.66 -12.95
CA GLU A 81 27.56 -16.24 -13.73
C GLU A 81 26.98 -17.49 -13.03
N GLU A 82 27.83 -18.35 -12.48
CA GLU A 82 27.40 -19.52 -11.71
C GLU A 82 26.61 -19.09 -10.46
N PHE A 83 27.10 -18.11 -9.70
CA PHE A 83 26.44 -17.57 -8.52
C PHE A 83 25.08 -16.93 -8.85
N LEU A 84 24.98 -16.16 -9.94
CA LEU A 84 23.74 -15.55 -10.38
C LEU A 84 22.74 -16.56 -10.94
N SER A 85 23.21 -17.64 -11.55
CA SER A 85 22.37 -18.76 -12.01
C SER A 85 21.84 -19.61 -10.85
N GLN A 86 22.50 -19.56 -9.68
CA GLN A 86 22.14 -20.32 -8.50
C GLN A 86 21.07 -19.61 -7.67
N LEU A 87 19.81 -19.79 -8.08
CA LEU A 87 18.62 -19.26 -7.40
C LEU A 87 18.42 -19.80 -5.97
N SER A 88 18.97 -20.98 -5.66
CA SER A 88 18.90 -21.55 -4.31
C SER A 88 19.97 -20.96 -3.36
N SER A 89 20.74 -19.96 -3.81
CA SER A 89 21.67 -19.27 -2.92
C SER A 89 20.91 -18.61 -1.76
N LYS A 90 21.44 -18.75 -0.54
CA LYS A 90 20.80 -18.23 0.68
C LYS A 90 20.54 -16.72 0.56
N SER A 91 21.44 -15.98 -0.06
CA SER A 91 21.28 -14.54 -0.33
C SER A 91 20.06 -14.24 -1.20
N TYR A 92 19.81 -15.02 -2.26
CA TYR A 92 18.67 -14.82 -3.12
C TYR A 92 17.35 -15.16 -2.43
N LEU A 93 17.30 -16.25 -1.66
CA LEU A 93 16.11 -16.63 -0.90
C LEU A 93 15.75 -15.57 0.15
N VAL A 94 16.75 -15.00 0.83
CA VAL A 94 16.53 -13.90 1.78
C VAL A 94 16.00 -12.67 1.04
N ASP A 95 16.60 -12.32 -0.08
CA ASP A 95 16.19 -11.17 -0.89
C ASP A 95 14.74 -11.28 -1.38
N LEU A 96 14.39 -12.44 -1.94
CA LEU A 96 13.02 -12.77 -2.36
C LEU A 96 12.03 -12.69 -1.18
N SER A 97 12.40 -13.26 -0.03
CA SER A 97 11.55 -13.23 1.17
C SER A 97 11.32 -11.81 1.68
N LEU A 98 12.35 -10.95 1.60
CA LEU A 98 12.24 -9.55 2.00
C LEU A 98 11.38 -8.74 1.03
N SER A 99 11.53 -8.98 -0.28
CA SER A 99 10.67 -8.43 -1.33
C SER A 99 9.20 -8.77 -1.08
N GLY A 100 8.87 -10.05 -0.88
CA GLY A 100 7.53 -10.50 -0.54
C GLY A 100 6.98 -9.88 0.75
N ALA A 101 7.83 -9.75 1.77
CA ALA A 101 7.46 -9.09 3.03
C ALA A 101 7.11 -7.60 2.83
N VAL A 102 7.83 -6.89 1.95
CA VAL A 102 7.51 -5.49 1.60
C VAL A 102 6.12 -5.37 0.98
N PHE A 103 5.76 -6.27 0.05
CA PHE A 103 4.40 -6.30 -0.53
C PHE A 103 3.35 -6.58 0.53
N CYS A 104 3.56 -7.59 1.38
CA CYS A 104 2.63 -7.95 2.44
C CYS A 104 2.39 -6.78 3.41
N ILE A 105 3.46 -6.09 3.84
CA ILE A 105 3.36 -4.92 4.73
C ILE A 105 2.64 -3.76 4.04
N SER A 106 2.97 -3.50 2.78
CA SER A 106 2.34 -2.44 1.97
C SER A 106 0.84 -2.68 1.84
N ASN A 107 0.44 -3.89 1.46
CA ASN A 107 -0.97 -4.28 1.34
C ASN A 107 -1.69 -4.27 2.69
N LEU A 108 -1.05 -4.70 3.78
CA LEU A 108 -1.61 -4.62 5.11
C LEU A 108 -1.88 -3.18 5.55
N LEU A 109 -0.98 -2.24 5.24
CA LEU A 109 -1.17 -0.81 5.52
C LEU A 109 -2.32 -0.21 4.72
N VAL A 110 -2.51 -0.64 3.47
CA VAL A 110 -3.67 -0.25 2.64
C VAL A 110 -4.97 -0.81 3.21
N ILE A 111 -4.98 -2.08 3.63
CA ILE A 111 -6.15 -2.72 4.26
C ILE A 111 -6.51 -2.05 5.58
N HIS A 112 -5.51 -1.71 6.40
CA HIS A 112 -5.73 -0.95 7.65
C HIS A 112 -6.44 0.39 7.37
N ARG A 113 -6.13 1.07 6.26
CA ARG A 113 -6.85 2.29 5.88
C ARG A 113 -8.31 2.01 5.54
N VAL A 114 -8.61 0.94 4.80
CA VAL A 114 -10.00 0.52 4.55
C VAL A 114 -10.74 0.31 5.88
N TYR A 115 -10.10 -0.32 6.86
CA TYR A 115 -10.68 -0.52 8.19
C TYR A 115 -11.03 0.78 8.90
N VAL A 116 -10.12 1.76 8.88
CA VAL A 116 -10.35 3.07 9.49
C VAL A 116 -11.45 3.85 8.76
N VAL A 117 -11.40 3.91 7.42
CA VAL A 117 -12.38 4.66 6.60
C VAL A 117 -13.79 4.04 6.69
N CYS A 118 -13.89 2.71 6.77
CA CYS A 118 -15.17 2.01 6.89
C CYS A 118 -15.75 2.00 8.30
N SER A 119 -15.28 2.89 9.19
CA SER A 119 -15.73 2.98 10.59
C SER A 119 -15.64 1.64 11.32
N ARG A 120 -14.55 0.89 11.09
CA ARG A 120 -14.27 -0.41 11.72
C ARG A 120 -15.26 -1.54 11.42
N ARG A 121 -16.06 -1.43 10.36
CA ARG A 121 -16.99 -2.49 9.95
C ARG A 121 -16.25 -3.64 9.24
N LEU A 122 -16.19 -4.79 9.90
CA LEU A 122 -15.51 -6.00 9.43
C LEU A 122 -15.90 -6.51 8.03
N PRO A 123 -17.16 -6.44 7.56
CA PRO A 123 -17.54 -7.00 6.27
C PRO A 123 -16.77 -6.44 5.06
N PHE A 124 -16.27 -5.20 5.15
CA PHE A 124 -15.49 -4.58 4.06
C PHE A 124 -14.02 -4.99 4.01
N ILE A 125 -13.53 -5.70 5.03
CA ILE A 125 -12.10 -6.01 5.19
C ILE A 125 -11.86 -7.50 5.04
N ILE A 126 -12.83 -8.34 5.40
CA ILE A 126 -12.75 -9.79 5.27
C ILE A 126 -12.28 -10.21 3.86
N PRO A 127 -12.81 -9.66 2.75
CA PRO A 127 -12.32 -10.04 1.41
C PRO A 127 -10.84 -9.68 1.19
N ALA A 128 -10.43 -8.49 1.62
CA ALA A 128 -9.06 -8.03 1.44
C ALA A 128 -8.06 -8.80 2.31
N LEU A 129 -8.44 -9.18 3.54
CA LEU A 129 -7.65 -10.06 4.40
C LEU A 129 -7.54 -11.47 3.82
N ALA A 130 -8.62 -12.01 3.23
CA ALA A 130 -8.57 -13.31 2.57
C ALA A 130 -7.61 -13.29 1.36
N MET A 131 -7.61 -12.21 0.56
CA MET A 131 -6.65 -12.02 -0.52
C MET A 131 -5.21 -11.91 0.01
N LEU A 132 -4.98 -11.16 1.10
CA LEU A 132 -3.65 -11.03 1.72
C LEU A 132 -3.12 -12.37 2.25
N LEU A 133 -4.00 -13.20 2.83
CA LEU A 133 -3.60 -14.56 3.23
C LEU A 133 -3.19 -15.41 2.03
N GLY A 134 -3.93 -15.30 0.92
CA GLY A 134 -3.56 -15.95 -0.35
C GLY A 134 -2.21 -15.49 -0.88
N GLU A 135 -1.91 -14.18 -0.79
CA GLU A 135 -0.61 -13.60 -1.15
C GLU A 135 0.52 -14.17 -0.27
N ILE A 136 0.35 -14.14 1.05
CA ILE A 136 1.34 -14.66 2.02
C ILE A 136 1.62 -16.15 1.77
N ILE A 137 0.57 -16.96 1.59
CA ILE A 137 0.74 -18.40 1.35
C ILE A 137 1.49 -18.62 0.02
N SER A 138 1.11 -17.90 -1.03
CA SER A 138 1.75 -18.02 -2.34
C SER A 138 3.23 -17.65 -2.28
N GLU A 139 3.56 -16.60 -1.54
CA GLU A 139 4.94 -16.15 -1.36
C GLU A 139 5.79 -17.16 -0.58
N ILE A 140 5.27 -17.71 0.52
CA ILE A 140 5.97 -18.76 1.29
C ILE A 140 6.23 -19.99 0.42
N VAL A 141 5.22 -20.42 -0.35
CA VAL A 141 5.35 -21.57 -1.26
C VAL A 141 6.33 -21.27 -2.39
N LEU A 142 6.36 -20.04 -2.90
CA LEU A 142 7.31 -19.61 -3.92
C LEU A 142 8.75 -19.68 -3.38
N VAL A 143 9.04 -19.07 -2.23
CA VAL A 143 10.36 -19.12 -1.60
C VAL A 143 10.80 -20.57 -1.34
N TYR A 144 9.88 -21.41 -0.85
CA TYR A 144 10.16 -22.83 -0.65
C TYR A 144 10.48 -23.57 -1.95
N SER A 145 9.71 -23.31 -3.01
CA SER A 145 9.91 -23.90 -4.34
C SER A 145 11.26 -23.50 -4.94
N VAL A 146 11.66 -22.23 -4.77
CA VAL A 146 12.97 -21.70 -5.18
C VAL A 146 14.09 -22.37 -4.38
N GLY A 147 13.90 -22.54 -3.07
CA GLY A 147 14.90 -23.19 -2.21
C GLY A 147 15.13 -24.66 -2.55
N LYS A 148 14.10 -25.37 -3.05
CA LYS A 148 14.17 -26.77 -3.45
C LYS A 148 14.59 -27.00 -4.89
N THR A 149 14.74 -25.96 -5.71
CA THR A 149 15.11 -26.14 -7.11
C THR A 149 16.60 -26.50 -7.21
N TRP A 150 16.87 -27.59 -7.92
CA TRP A 150 18.23 -28.10 -8.16
C TRP A 150 18.92 -27.24 -9.22
N ALA A 151 20.26 -27.15 -9.16
CA ALA A 151 21.07 -26.42 -10.14
C ALA A 151 20.74 -26.91 -11.57
N GLY A 152 20.18 -26.01 -12.39
CA GLY A 152 19.82 -26.31 -13.79
C GLY A 152 18.49 -25.73 -14.27
N GLN A 153 17.59 -25.29 -13.40
CA GLN A 153 16.39 -24.52 -13.82
C GLN A 153 16.72 -23.04 -13.96
N SER A 154 16.36 -22.46 -15.11
CA SER A 154 16.61 -21.05 -15.39
C SER A 154 15.68 -20.14 -14.58
N PHE A 155 16.16 -18.95 -14.18
CA PHE A 155 15.36 -17.90 -13.51
C PHE A 155 14.03 -17.68 -14.24
N VAL A 156 14.09 -17.58 -15.57
CA VAL A 156 12.93 -17.37 -16.44
C VAL A 156 11.85 -18.43 -16.25
N GLN A 157 12.22 -19.70 -16.13
CA GLN A 157 11.25 -20.79 -16.01
C GLN A 157 10.57 -20.82 -14.64
N LEU A 158 11.30 -20.46 -13.58
CA LEU A 158 10.78 -20.51 -12.21
C LEU A 158 9.77 -19.38 -11.94
N PHE A 159 10.03 -18.20 -12.50
CA PHE A 159 9.20 -17.00 -12.35
C PHE A 159 8.24 -16.75 -13.51
N ALA A 160 8.17 -17.67 -14.49
CA ALA A 160 7.18 -17.62 -15.54
C ALA A 160 5.75 -17.69 -14.96
N LEU A 161 4.77 -17.11 -15.67
CA LEU A 161 3.36 -17.21 -15.26
C LEU A 161 2.80 -18.64 -15.23
N SER A 162 3.51 -19.60 -15.86
CA SER A 162 3.21 -21.02 -15.69
C SER A 162 3.30 -21.47 -14.24
N ASN A 163 4.05 -20.76 -13.39
CA ASN A 163 4.07 -20.97 -11.96
C ASN A 163 2.80 -20.35 -11.32
N PRO A 164 1.87 -21.18 -10.83
CA PRO A 164 0.60 -20.69 -10.28
C PRO A 164 0.80 -19.81 -9.03
N TRP A 165 1.89 -19.99 -8.30
CA TRP A 165 2.17 -19.25 -7.06
C TRP A 165 2.56 -17.80 -7.36
N VAL A 166 3.38 -17.57 -8.40
CA VAL A 166 3.74 -16.23 -8.87
C VAL A 166 2.51 -15.48 -9.36
N THR A 167 1.71 -16.14 -10.21
CA THR A 167 0.47 -15.54 -10.73
C THR A 167 -0.52 -15.23 -9.61
N THR A 168 -0.63 -16.09 -8.59
CA THR A 168 -1.51 -15.86 -7.44
C THR A 168 -1.01 -14.69 -6.58
N ALA A 169 0.29 -14.61 -6.28
CA ALA A 169 0.87 -13.50 -5.51
C ALA A 169 0.64 -12.15 -6.21
N LEU A 170 0.98 -12.05 -7.50
CA LEU A 170 0.81 -10.80 -8.25
C LEU A 170 -0.66 -10.40 -8.44
N SER A 171 -1.53 -11.36 -8.77
CA SER A 171 -2.96 -11.08 -8.98
C SER A 171 -3.66 -10.67 -7.69
N THR A 172 -3.40 -11.34 -6.57
CA THR A 172 -3.97 -10.96 -5.27
C THR A 172 -3.51 -9.58 -4.84
N SER A 173 -2.23 -9.22 -5.05
CA SER A 173 -1.69 -7.89 -4.77
C SER A 173 -2.39 -6.78 -5.57
N ILE A 174 -2.60 -7.00 -6.89
CA ILE A 174 -3.37 -6.08 -7.75
C ILE A 174 -4.81 -5.96 -7.26
N MET A 175 -5.46 -7.09 -6.96
CA MET A 175 -6.85 -7.12 -6.49
C MET A 175 -7.00 -6.37 -5.16
N ILE A 176 -6.09 -6.54 -4.20
CA ILE A 176 -6.11 -5.81 -2.92
C ILE A 176 -6.03 -4.30 -3.16
N SER A 177 -5.10 -3.87 -4.02
CA SER A 177 -4.88 -2.46 -4.35
C SER A 177 -6.12 -1.84 -5.00
N VAL A 178 -6.71 -2.51 -5.99
CA VAL A 178 -7.92 -2.05 -6.70
C VAL A 178 -9.13 -2.06 -5.76
N TYR A 179 -9.37 -3.17 -5.06
CA TYR A 179 -10.49 -3.32 -4.14
C TYR A 179 -10.48 -2.25 -3.05
N SER A 180 -9.32 -2.05 -2.41
CA SER A 180 -9.18 -1.07 -1.33
C SER A 180 -9.43 0.35 -1.83
N THR A 181 -8.92 0.69 -3.03
CA THR A 181 -9.12 2.00 -3.64
C THR A 181 -10.59 2.26 -3.98
N VAL A 182 -11.28 1.27 -4.54
CA VAL A 182 -12.72 1.36 -4.86
C VAL A 182 -13.56 1.54 -3.60
N ILE A 183 -13.32 0.74 -2.56
CA ILE A 183 -14.07 0.82 -1.31
C ILE A 183 -13.85 2.16 -0.61
N ILE A 184 -12.61 2.64 -0.53
CA ILE A 184 -12.30 3.93 0.09
C ILE A 184 -12.94 5.06 -0.72
N SER A 185 -12.83 5.01 -2.05
CA SER A 185 -13.43 6.01 -2.93
C SER A 185 -14.95 6.08 -2.76
N TRP A 186 -15.61 4.92 -2.79
CA TRP A 186 -17.05 4.82 -2.60
C TRP A 186 -17.50 5.36 -1.25
N LYS A 187 -16.78 5.06 -0.16
CA LYS A 187 -17.10 5.57 1.18
C LYS A 187 -16.97 7.07 1.29
N ILE A 188 -15.86 7.64 0.80
CA ILE A 188 -15.64 9.09 0.82
C ILE A 188 -16.71 9.80 0.00
N LEU A 189 -17.04 9.30 -1.19
CA LEU A 189 -18.11 9.86 -2.02
C LEU A 189 -19.48 9.79 -1.32
N ARG A 190 -19.78 8.69 -0.62
CA ARG A 190 -21.03 8.59 0.16
C ARG A 190 -21.07 9.64 1.27
N VAL A 191 -19.98 9.80 2.03
CA VAL A 191 -19.91 10.81 3.11
C VAL A 191 -20.02 12.22 2.53
N ALA A 192 -19.30 12.53 1.45
CA ALA A 192 -19.36 13.81 0.77
C ALA A 192 -20.77 14.15 0.28
N ARG A 193 -21.52 13.17 -0.25
CA ARG A 193 -22.92 13.37 -0.67
C ARG A 193 -23.84 13.69 0.51
N VAL A 194 -23.68 13.00 1.64
CA VAL A 194 -24.51 13.24 2.85
C VAL A 194 -24.22 14.62 3.45
N VAL A 195 -22.95 15.02 3.52
CA VAL A 195 -22.53 16.34 4.02
C VAL A 195 -23.03 17.46 3.11
N LYS A 196 -22.87 17.30 1.78
CA LYS A 196 -23.36 18.27 0.78
C LYS A 196 -24.88 18.49 0.87
N LEU A 197 -25.63 17.47 1.27
CA LEU A 197 -27.08 17.56 1.45
C LEU A 197 -27.48 18.36 2.71
N HIS A 198 -26.63 18.39 3.75
CA HIS A 198 -26.99 18.97 5.06
C HIS A 198 -26.38 20.33 5.36
N ARG A 199 -25.15 20.65 4.92
CA ARG A 199 -24.53 21.99 5.05
C ARG A 199 -23.44 22.20 3.99
N ALA A 200 -23.62 23.20 3.14
CA ALA A 200 -22.66 23.59 2.12
C ALA A 200 -21.56 24.48 2.71
N GLU A 201 -20.49 23.89 3.23
CA GLU A 201 -19.20 24.57 3.37
C GLU A 201 -18.28 24.12 2.22
N PRO A 202 -17.84 25.03 1.33
CA PRO A 202 -16.99 24.71 0.18
C PRO A 202 -15.66 24.04 0.57
N SER A 203 -15.07 24.45 1.69
CA SER A 203 -13.73 24.07 2.17
C SER A 203 -13.55 22.56 2.41
N THR A 204 -14.57 21.89 2.96
CA THR A 204 -14.50 20.47 3.32
C THR A 204 -14.53 19.56 2.09
N THR A 205 -15.22 19.97 1.03
CA THR A 205 -15.37 19.16 -0.19
C THR A 205 -14.08 19.07 -1.01
N THR A 206 -13.31 20.17 -1.06
CA THR A 206 -12.04 20.23 -1.80
C THR A 206 -11.01 19.27 -1.19
N SER A 207 -10.85 19.25 0.14
CA SER A 207 -9.90 18.36 0.83
C SER A 207 -10.20 16.87 0.58
N LEU A 208 -11.47 16.47 0.54
CA LEU A 208 -11.87 15.08 0.26
C LEU A 208 -11.53 14.68 -1.18
N THR A 209 -11.72 15.57 -2.15
CA THR A 209 -11.35 15.30 -3.55
C THR A 209 -9.85 15.17 -3.74
N THR A 210 -9.06 16.03 -3.09
CA THR A 210 -7.59 15.94 -3.11
C THR A 210 -7.10 14.62 -2.50
N ALA A 211 -7.70 14.19 -1.39
CA ALA A 211 -7.39 12.90 -0.78
C ALA A 211 -7.72 11.73 -1.74
N LEU A 212 -8.88 11.76 -2.40
CA LEU A 212 -9.26 10.73 -3.38
C LEU A 212 -8.29 10.63 -4.54
N VAL A 213 -7.93 11.76 -5.14
CA VAL A 213 -6.97 11.81 -6.27
C VAL A 213 -5.62 11.25 -5.83
N SER A 214 -5.12 11.67 -4.67
CA SER A 214 -3.88 11.13 -4.12
C SER A 214 -3.91 9.61 -3.94
N MET A 215 -5.03 9.06 -3.48
CA MET A 215 -5.17 7.61 -3.26
C MET A 215 -5.22 6.85 -4.58
N ALA A 216 -5.95 7.39 -5.56
CA ALA A 216 -6.02 6.82 -6.90
C ALA A 216 -4.66 6.85 -7.60
N GLU A 217 -3.90 7.94 -7.48
CA GLU A 217 -2.55 8.05 -8.07
C GLU A 217 -1.58 7.01 -7.50
N SER A 218 -1.53 6.86 -6.18
CA SER A 218 -0.65 5.87 -5.55
C SER A 218 -1.09 4.43 -5.85
N ALA A 219 -2.40 4.16 -5.85
CA ALA A 219 -2.92 2.85 -6.25
C ALA A 219 -2.58 2.53 -7.72
N ALA A 220 -2.68 3.52 -8.62
CA ALA A 220 -2.28 3.38 -10.01
C ALA A 220 -0.78 3.13 -10.15
N LEU A 221 0.06 3.79 -9.35
CA LEU A 221 1.50 3.55 -9.33
C LEU A 221 1.83 2.11 -8.90
N GLN A 222 1.18 1.63 -7.84
CA GLN A 222 1.34 0.25 -7.36
C GLN A 222 0.91 -0.75 -8.43
N THR A 223 -0.31 -0.62 -8.94
CA THR A 223 -0.87 -1.58 -9.90
C THR A 223 -0.11 -1.56 -11.22
N ALA A 224 0.32 -0.38 -11.71
CA ALA A 224 1.15 -0.28 -12.89
C ALA A 224 2.48 -1.02 -12.69
N ALA A 225 3.16 -0.82 -11.56
CA ALA A 225 4.42 -1.50 -11.27
C ALA A 225 4.26 -3.03 -11.20
N THR A 226 3.22 -3.51 -10.52
CA THR A 226 2.93 -4.96 -10.44
C THR A 226 2.52 -5.55 -11.79
N ILE A 227 1.76 -4.80 -12.60
CA ILE A 227 1.42 -5.22 -13.98
C ILE A 227 2.68 -5.27 -14.85
N THR A 228 3.59 -4.30 -14.74
CA THR A 228 4.87 -4.32 -15.47
C THR A 228 5.71 -5.53 -15.06
N LEU A 229 5.75 -5.89 -13.78
CA LEU A 229 6.41 -7.11 -13.31
C LEU A 229 5.77 -8.36 -13.94
N LEU A 230 4.43 -8.44 -13.92
CA LEU A 230 3.66 -9.54 -14.53
C LEU A 230 3.95 -9.67 -16.03
N VAL A 231 3.97 -8.56 -16.77
CA VAL A 231 4.29 -8.55 -18.21
C VAL A 231 5.72 -9.01 -18.44
N THR A 232 6.67 -8.59 -17.59
CA THR A 232 8.07 -8.98 -17.75
C THR A 232 8.27 -10.47 -17.48
N TYR A 233 7.53 -11.05 -16.53
CA TYR A 233 7.48 -12.50 -16.30
C TYR A 233 6.84 -13.28 -17.45
N GLN A 234 5.93 -12.68 -18.24
CA GLN A 234 5.46 -13.35 -19.47
C GLN A 234 6.51 -13.38 -20.57
N ILE A 235 7.22 -12.27 -20.76
CA ILE A 235 8.19 -12.15 -21.86
C ILE A 235 9.42 -13.03 -21.58
N GLY A 236 9.73 -13.29 -20.31
CA GLY A 236 10.77 -14.24 -19.93
C GLY A 236 12.18 -13.80 -20.34
N ILE A 237 12.43 -12.49 -20.32
CA ILE A 237 13.72 -11.88 -20.66
C ILE A 237 14.48 -11.45 -19.42
N VAL A 238 15.79 -11.25 -19.55
CA VAL A 238 16.70 -10.85 -18.45
C VAL A 238 16.23 -9.58 -17.72
N VAL A 239 15.46 -8.71 -18.39
CA VAL A 239 14.86 -7.50 -17.81
C VAL A 239 13.96 -7.79 -16.60
N GLN A 240 13.45 -9.02 -16.45
CA GLN A 240 12.70 -9.44 -15.26
C GLN A 240 13.49 -9.30 -13.95
N VAL A 241 14.82 -9.47 -14.00
CA VAL A 241 15.69 -9.32 -12.84
C VAL A 241 15.64 -7.87 -12.34
N ILE A 242 15.72 -6.92 -13.26
CA ILE A 242 15.64 -5.48 -12.96
C ILE A 242 14.29 -5.15 -12.31
N PHE A 243 13.18 -5.61 -12.89
CA PHE A 243 11.85 -5.33 -12.33
C PHE A 243 11.63 -6.00 -10.99
N ASN A 244 12.19 -7.20 -10.77
CA ASN A 244 12.06 -7.93 -9.51
C ASN A 244 12.62 -7.14 -8.31
N GLY A 245 13.77 -6.47 -8.48
CA GLY A 245 14.38 -5.65 -7.41
C GLY A 245 13.72 -4.27 -7.22
N ILE A 246 13.29 -3.60 -8.30
CA ILE A 246 12.77 -2.22 -8.17
C ILE A 246 11.30 -2.15 -7.72
N VAL A 247 10.46 -3.14 -8.08
CA VAL A 247 9.01 -3.09 -7.83
C VAL A 247 8.67 -3.08 -6.33
N PRO A 248 9.34 -3.84 -5.45
CA PRO A 248 9.16 -3.72 -4.00
C PRO A 248 9.42 -2.30 -3.48
N VAL A 249 10.46 -1.64 -4.00
CA VAL A 249 10.77 -0.24 -3.64
C VAL A 249 9.67 0.71 -4.12
N ILE A 250 9.18 0.53 -5.34
CA ILE A 250 8.04 1.30 -5.87
C ILE A 250 6.80 1.09 -5.00
N ALA A 251 6.57 -0.14 -4.52
CA ALA A 251 5.46 -0.43 -3.63
C ALA A 251 5.57 0.27 -2.28
N GLY A 252 6.80 0.32 -1.75
CA GLY A 252 7.11 1.10 -0.58
C GLY A 252 6.84 2.60 -0.80
N ILE A 253 7.32 3.17 -1.90
CA ILE A 253 7.12 4.57 -2.29
C ILE A 253 5.62 4.89 -2.39
N SER A 254 4.86 4.04 -3.09
CA SER A 254 3.41 4.19 -3.22
C SER A 254 2.76 4.29 -1.85
N THR A 255 3.05 3.34 -0.95
CA THR A 255 2.48 3.32 0.39
C THR A 255 2.79 4.60 1.17
N VAL A 256 4.04 5.06 1.16
CA VAL A 256 4.47 6.28 1.87
C VAL A 256 3.85 7.55 1.27
N LEU A 257 3.71 7.64 -0.06
CA LEU A 257 3.07 8.78 -0.73
C LEU A 257 1.62 8.97 -0.28
N ILE A 258 0.87 7.89 -0.07
CA ILE A 258 -0.49 7.98 0.43
C ILE A 258 -0.49 8.57 1.86
N TYR A 259 0.52 8.31 2.69
CA TYR A 259 0.60 8.87 4.05
C TYR A 259 1.09 10.32 4.05
N ALA A 260 2.07 10.65 3.20
CA ALA A 260 2.56 12.02 3.03
C ALA A 260 1.44 12.98 2.60
N ARG A 261 0.71 12.61 1.54
CA ARG A 261 -0.32 13.48 0.95
C ARG A 261 -1.56 13.61 1.82
N VAL A 262 -1.99 12.55 2.53
CA VAL A 262 -3.07 12.67 3.51
C VAL A 262 -2.66 13.56 4.68
N GLY A 263 -1.40 13.48 5.12
CA GLY A 263 -0.87 14.39 6.14
C GLY A 263 -0.88 15.86 5.68
N LEU A 264 -0.52 16.12 4.42
CA LEU A 264 -0.47 17.47 3.82
C LEU A 264 -1.86 18.02 3.49
N GLY A 265 -2.78 17.20 2.97
CA GLY A 265 -4.14 17.63 2.59
C GLY A 265 -4.99 18.09 3.76
N TRP A 266 -4.66 17.66 4.98
CA TRP A 266 -5.26 18.19 6.20
C TRP A 266 -4.54 19.44 6.75
N ALA A 267 -3.32 19.75 6.31
CA ALA A 267 -2.62 20.97 6.71
C ALA A 267 -3.22 22.18 5.99
N TYR A 268 -3.45 22.07 4.68
CA TYR A 268 -4.08 23.15 3.91
C TYR A 268 -5.52 23.46 4.35
N GLY A 269 -6.29 22.45 4.79
CA GLY A 269 -7.66 22.66 5.30
C GLY A 269 -7.75 23.29 6.71
N GLY A 270 -6.65 23.38 7.45
CA GLY A 270 -6.61 23.96 8.80
C GLY A 270 -6.03 25.38 8.87
N SER A 271 -5.36 25.85 7.82
CA SER A 271 -4.65 27.13 7.81
C SER A 271 -5.47 28.31 7.27
N GLU A 272 -6.71 28.11 6.82
CA GLU A 272 -7.53 29.16 6.19
C GLU A 272 -8.61 29.79 7.07
N VAL A 273 -8.67 29.51 8.38
CA VAL A 273 -9.54 30.25 9.30
C VAL A 273 -8.76 30.66 10.55
N MET A 274 -7.98 31.73 10.42
CA MET A 274 -7.56 32.53 11.56
C MET A 274 -8.24 33.90 11.42
N ASP A 275 -9.55 33.92 11.69
CA ASP A 275 -10.31 35.15 11.90
C ASP A 275 -10.15 35.52 13.39
N PRO A 276 -9.53 36.67 13.73
CA PRO A 276 -9.23 37.04 15.11
C PRO A 276 -10.51 37.58 15.78
N GLY A 277 -11.47 36.70 16.10
CA GLY A 277 -12.72 37.18 16.69
C GLY A 277 -13.66 36.16 17.33
N GLN A 278 -13.56 34.86 17.03
CA GLN A 278 -14.62 33.93 17.43
C GLN A 278 -14.13 32.85 18.39
N ARG A 279 -14.52 32.99 19.67
CA ARG A 279 -14.42 31.97 20.72
C ARG A 279 -14.96 30.64 20.18
N SER A 280 -14.05 29.69 20.01
CA SER A 280 -14.29 28.35 19.52
C SER A 280 -15.10 27.51 20.51
N THR A 281 -16.37 27.32 20.22
CA THR A 281 -17.10 26.14 20.69
C THR A 281 -16.64 24.98 19.83
N GLU A 282 -15.75 24.15 20.38
CA GLU A 282 -15.20 22.97 19.71
C GLU A 282 -16.32 22.07 19.14
N LEU A 283 -16.42 22.00 17.81
CA LEU A 283 -17.22 20.97 17.15
C LEU A 283 -16.47 19.64 17.26
N ARG A 284 -16.76 18.90 18.33
CA ARG A 284 -16.35 17.50 18.49
C ARG A 284 -16.90 16.69 17.32
N ILE A 285 -16.06 16.37 16.33
CA ILE A 285 -16.32 15.24 15.43
C ILE A 285 -16.05 13.97 16.24
N SER A 286 -17.02 13.65 17.10
CA SER A 286 -17.20 12.34 17.69
C SER A 286 -17.82 11.46 16.61
N PHE A 287 -17.11 10.43 16.16
CA PHE A 287 -17.72 9.35 15.40
C PHE A 287 -18.71 8.63 16.32
N ALA A 288 -19.96 9.12 16.36
CA ALA A 288 -21.04 8.45 17.06
C ALA A 288 -21.43 7.16 16.30
N PRO A 289 -21.65 6.05 17.03
CA PRO A 289 -22.25 4.85 16.47
C PRO A 289 -23.77 4.99 16.38
N ALA A 290 -24.37 4.19 15.50
CA ALA A 290 -25.79 3.88 15.39
C ALA A 290 -26.73 5.00 14.90
N LEU A 291 -27.21 4.77 13.68
CA LEU A 291 -28.45 5.31 13.13
C LEU A 291 -29.60 4.73 13.98
N THR A 292 -30.19 5.52 14.87
CA THR A 292 -31.55 5.24 15.39
C THR A 292 -32.51 6.16 14.66
N LEU A 293 -33.32 5.56 13.78
CA LEU A 293 -34.50 6.19 13.21
C LEU A 293 -35.47 6.55 14.35
N PRO A 294 -36.02 7.77 14.42
CA PRO A 294 -37.22 8.01 15.20
C PRO A 294 -38.40 7.42 14.43
N LEU A 295 -39.07 6.43 15.05
CA LEU A 295 -40.44 6.09 14.72
C LEU A 295 -41.29 7.18 15.37
N ASP A 296 -41.87 8.05 14.55
CA ASP A 296 -42.84 9.04 15.01
C ASP A 296 -44.05 8.33 15.63
N ASP A 297 -44.40 8.83 16.80
CA ASP A 297 -45.55 8.49 17.61
C ASP A 297 -46.85 8.63 16.80
N ILE A 298 -47.54 7.50 16.60
CA ILE A 298 -48.98 7.49 16.32
C ILE A 298 -49.67 7.86 17.64
N ASN A 299 -49.75 9.16 17.91
CA ASN A 299 -50.55 9.69 19.01
C ASN A 299 -52.01 9.73 18.58
N THR A 300 -52.81 8.94 19.29
CA THR A 300 -54.26 8.89 19.31
C THR A 300 -54.86 10.25 19.71
N GLY A 301 -55.23 11.05 18.71
CA GLY A 301 -56.08 12.22 18.87
C GLY A 301 -57.56 11.82 18.91
N GLY A 302 -58.09 11.61 20.12
CA GLY A 302 -59.53 11.53 20.35
C GLY A 302 -60.16 12.92 20.34
N GLU A 303 -60.84 13.27 19.24
CA GLU A 303 -61.83 14.35 19.20
C GLU A 303 -63.23 13.74 19.21
N VAL A 304 -63.91 13.79 20.36
CA VAL A 304 -65.37 13.65 20.44
C VAL A 304 -65.92 14.93 21.03
N GLY A 305 -66.40 15.80 20.14
CA GLY A 305 -67.16 17.00 20.47
C GLY A 305 -68.65 16.85 20.14
N ARG A 306 -69.48 17.34 21.08
CA ARG A 306 -70.87 17.83 20.95
C ARG A 306 -72.04 16.84 20.89
N ARG A 307 -72.93 16.96 21.89
CA ARG A 307 -74.29 17.57 21.82
C ARG A 307 -74.89 17.61 23.24
N GLN A 308 -75.03 18.78 23.87
CA GLN A 308 -76.28 19.57 24.00
C GLN A 308 -77.52 18.81 24.47
N SER A 309 -78.06 19.20 25.63
CA SER A 309 -79.41 19.78 25.83
C SER A 309 -80.01 19.40 27.18
N LYS A 310 -80.37 20.44 27.94
CA LYS A 310 -81.48 20.59 28.93
C LYS A 310 -81.97 19.37 29.69
#